data_AF-A0A835Y823-F1
#
_entry.id   AF-A0A835Y823-F1
#
_cell.length_a   1.000
_cell.length_b   1.000
_cell.length_c   1.000
_cell.angle_alpha   90.00
_cell.angle_beta   90.00
_cell.angle_gamma   90.00
#
_symmetry.space_group_name_H-M   'P 1'
#
loop_
_entity.id
_entity.type
_entity.pdbx_description
1 polymer ?
#
loop_
_entity_poly.entity_id
_entity_poly.type
_entity_poly.pdbx_seq_one_letter_code
_entity_poly.pdbx_strand_id
1 'polypeptide(L)'
;MERRQARDSGVRHEDVGWWDPTPAPDGNMHLGLKMERIKYWLTAGATPTDKVAELLGHAGVLPPVPQAPTYKPRDPAFDTKWRTLRSK
;
A
#
# COMPACT_ATOMS: atom_id res chain seq x y z
N MET A 1 10.14 -4.51 12.86
CA MET A 1 8.94 -4.94 13.62
C MET A 1 8.90 -6.45 13.59
N GLU A 2 9.12 -7.08 14.74
CA GLU A 2 8.86 -8.50 14.88
C GLU A 2 7.35 -8.75 14.86
N ARG A 3 6.88 -9.73 14.09
CA ARG A 3 5.47 -9.95 13.68
C ARG A 3 4.47 -10.20 14.83
N ARG A 4 4.91 -10.09 16.09
CA ARG A 4 4.18 -10.43 17.32
C ARG A 4 4.00 -9.27 18.31
N GLN A 5 4.36 -8.04 17.96
CA GLN A 5 4.07 -6.87 18.81
C GLN A 5 2.82 -6.12 18.32
N ALA A 6 2.05 -5.58 19.27
CA ALA A 6 0.90 -4.73 18.99
C ALA A 6 1.35 -3.51 18.16
N ARG A 7 0.58 -3.19 17.11
CA ARG A 7 0.97 -2.19 16.08
C ARG A 7 1.28 -0.81 16.68
N ASP A 8 0.56 -0.42 17.73
CA ASP A 8 0.63 0.91 18.34
C ASP A 8 1.43 0.94 19.66
N SER A 9 1.75 -0.22 20.22
CA SER A 9 2.41 -0.36 21.54
C SER A 9 3.73 -1.15 21.49
N GLY A 10 4.15 -1.59 20.31
CA GLY A 10 5.44 -2.22 20.08
C GLY A 10 6.60 -1.23 20.06
N VAL A 11 7.80 -1.73 20.37
CA VAL A 11 9.03 -0.94 20.26
C VAL A 11 9.39 -0.82 18.78
N ARG A 12 9.20 0.38 18.23
CA ARG A 12 9.72 0.73 16.91
C ARG A 12 11.24 0.90 16.99
N HIS A 13 11.98 0.22 16.10
CA HIS A 13 13.44 0.36 16.05
C HIS A 13 13.87 1.77 15.60
N GLU A 14 13.13 2.37 14.66
CA GLU A 14 13.43 3.70 14.11
C GLU A 14 12.22 4.32 13.41
N ASP A 15 12.08 5.66 13.50
CA ASP A 15 11.17 6.44 12.67
C ASP A 15 11.81 6.79 11.33
N VAL A 16 11.37 6.10 10.28
CA VAL A 16 11.85 6.29 8.90
C VAL A 16 10.98 7.25 8.08
N GLY A 17 9.85 7.71 8.62
CA GLY A 17 8.97 8.65 7.94
C GLY A 17 7.58 8.79 8.58
N TRP A 18 6.74 9.57 7.93
CA TRP A 18 5.33 9.80 8.28
C TRP A 18 4.49 9.95 7.01
N TRP A 19 3.21 9.65 7.14
CA TRP A 19 2.22 9.70 6.06
C TRP A 19 0.95 10.32 6.63
N ASP A 20 0.40 11.32 5.94
CA ASP A 20 -0.94 11.84 6.21
C ASP A 20 -1.92 11.31 5.14
N PRO A 21 -2.89 10.46 5.51
CA PRO A 21 -3.90 9.96 4.59
C PRO A 21 -4.91 11.03 4.16
N THR A 22 -4.90 12.20 4.80
CA THR A 22 -5.84 13.28 4.50
C THR A 22 -5.25 14.14 3.39
N PRO A 23 -5.95 14.30 2.25
CA PRO A 23 -5.50 15.21 1.22
C PRO A 23 -5.51 16.64 1.75
N ALA A 24 -4.41 17.35 1.55
CA ALA A 24 -4.32 18.76 1.85
C ALA A 24 -5.15 19.59 0.85
N PRO A 25 -5.34 20.91 1.06
CA PRO A 25 -6.15 21.75 0.17
C PRO A 25 -5.65 21.80 -1.29
N ASP A 26 -4.41 21.41 -1.54
CA ASP A 26 -3.80 21.26 -2.86
C ASP A 26 -4.18 19.94 -3.56
N GLY A 27 -4.95 19.07 -2.89
CA GLY A 27 -5.40 17.77 -3.38
C GLY A 27 -4.34 16.67 -3.28
N ASN A 28 -3.17 16.95 -2.70
CA ASN A 28 -2.10 15.98 -2.56
C ASN A 28 -2.03 15.41 -1.15
N MET A 29 -1.51 14.19 -1.05
CA MET A 29 -1.24 13.52 0.21
C MET A 29 0.19 13.82 0.62
N HIS A 30 0.40 14.21 1.88
CA HIS A 30 1.74 14.51 2.38
C HIS A 30 2.46 13.27 2.89
N LEU A 31 3.70 13.12 2.44
CA LEU A 31 4.53 11.96 2.72
C LEU A 31 5.97 12.43 3.00
N GLY A 32 6.43 12.23 4.23
CA GLY A 32 7.81 12.49 4.63
C GLY A 32 8.57 11.19 4.78
N LEU A 33 9.57 10.94 3.93
CA LEU A 33 10.33 9.68 3.94
C LEU A 33 11.85 9.92 4.01
N LYS A 34 12.52 9.24 4.93
CA LYS A 34 13.99 9.22 5.04
C LYS A 34 14.58 8.18 4.09
N MET A 35 14.76 8.57 2.83
CA MET A 35 15.19 7.68 1.73
C MET A 35 16.41 6.81 2.06
N GLU A 36 17.44 7.38 2.68
CA GLU A 36 18.68 6.65 3.00
C GLU A 36 18.45 5.51 3.98
N ARG A 37 17.66 5.76 5.03
CA ARG A 37 17.34 4.76 6.06
C ARG A 37 16.44 3.66 5.51
N ILE A 38 15.48 4.04 4.67
CA ILE A 38 14.60 3.07 3.99
C ILE A 38 15.44 2.12 3.13
N LYS A 39 16.36 2.65 2.31
CA LYS A 39 17.27 1.83 1.50
C LYS A 39 18.12 0.91 2.37
N TYR A 40 18.70 1.41 3.46
CA TYR A 40 19.46 0.60 4.41
C TYR A 40 18.63 -0.58 4.94
N TRP A 41 17.43 -0.31 5.45
CA TRP A 41 16.57 -1.35 6.01
C TRP A 41 16.11 -2.37 4.96
N LEU A 42 15.84 -1.93 3.73
CA LEU A 42 15.55 -2.83 2.61
C LEU A 42 16.74 -3.76 2.32
N THR A 43 17.97 -3.24 2.29
CA THR A 43 19.17 -4.07 2.10
C THR A 43 19.44 -5.02 3.27
N ALA A 44 19.03 -4.66 4.49
CA ALA A 44 19.10 -5.51 5.67
C ALA A 44 18.03 -6.62 5.70
N GLY A 45 17.15 -6.69 4.69
CA GLY A 45 16.10 -7.70 4.58
C GLY A 45 14.76 -7.31 5.21
N ALA A 46 14.53 -6.02 5.49
CA ALA A 46 13.24 -5.57 5.97
C ALA A 46 12.16 -5.78 4.90
N THR A 47 11.07 -6.45 5.27
CA THR A 47 9.90 -6.63 4.39
C THR A 47 8.87 -5.55 4.71
N PRO A 48 8.58 -4.62 3.78
CA PRO A 48 7.53 -3.61 3.98
C PRO A 48 6.14 -4.27 3.95
N THR A 49 5.16 -3.58 4.54
CA THR A 49 3.73 -3.95 4.39
C THR A 49 3.19 -3.44 3.05
N ASP A 50 2.14 -4.05 2.51
CA ASP A 50 1.56 -3.72 1.19
C ASP A 50 1.37 -2.21 0.94
N LYS A 51 0.79 -1.49 1.91
CA LYS A 51 0.64 -0.02 1.81
C LYS A 51 1.94 0.76 1.80
N VAL A 52 2.93 0.32 2.56
CA VAL A 52 4.27 0.94 2.52
C VAL A 52 4.94 0.63 1.19
N ALA A 53 4.77 -0.58 0.65
CA ALA A 53 5.29 -0.94 -0.67
C ALA A 53 4.64 -0.10 -1.80
N GLU A 54 3.33 0.13 -1.75
CA GLU A 54 2.63 1.06 -2.67
C GLU A 54 3.24 2.47 -2.59
N LEU A 55 3.38 3.04 -1.39
CA LEU A 55 3.95 4.39 -1.19
C LEU A 55 5.40 4.49 -1.67
N LEU A 56 6.21 3.48 -1.38
CA LEU A 56 7.59 3.40 -1.85
C LEU A 56 7.68 3.20 -3.38
N GLY A 57 6.67 2.55 -3.98
CA GLY A 57 6.51 2.44 -5.42
C GLY A 57 6.21 3.80 -6.06
N HIS A 58 5.29 4.57 -5.48
CA HIS A 58 5.00 5.95 -5.90
C HIS A 58 6.22 6.88 -5.76
N ALA A 59 7.05 6.66 -4.73
CA ALA A 59 8.30 7.39 -4.52
C ALA A 59 9.46 6.90 -5.42
N GLY A 60 9.26 5.86 -6.24
CA GLY A 60 10.30 5.32 -7.14
C GLY A 60 11.41 4.53 -6.45
N VAL A 61 11.23 4.12 -5.19
CA VAL A 61 12.20 3.33 -4.42
C VAL A 61 12.05 1.84 -4.71
N LEU A 62 10.81 1.37 -4.83
CA LEU A 62 10.47 -0.01 -5.14
C LEU A 62 9.77 -0.09 -6.50
N PRO A 63 9.80 -1.25 -7.17
CA PRO A 63 8.94 -1.45 -8.33
C PRO A 63 7.47 -1.31 -7.91
N PRO A 64 6.60 -0.82 -8.80
CA PRO A 64 5.18 -0.73 -8.52
C PRO A 64 4.63 -2.12 -8.20
N VAL A 65 3.90 -2.23 -7.10
CA VAL A 65 3.27 -3.50 -6.73
C VAL A 65 2.28 -3.90 -7.84
N PRO A 66 2.25 -5.19 -8.25
CA PRO A 66 1.32 -5.65 -9.28
C PRO A 66 -0.11 -5.48 -8.77
N GLN A 67 -0.85 -4.54 -9.38
CA GLN A 67 -2.25 -4.35 -9.07
C GLN A 67 -3.08 -5.42 -9.80
N ALA A 68 -4.06 -5.99 -9.09
CA ALA A 68 -5.01 -6.90 -9.74
C ALA A 68 -5.72 -6.16 -10.88
N PRO A 69 -5.93 -6.82 -12.04
CA PRO A 69 -6.65 -6.20 -13.14
C PRO A 69 -8.03 -5.78 -12.66
N THR A 70 -8.35 -4.49 -12.81
CA THR A 70 -9.70 -4.01 -12.52
C THR A 70 -10.65 -4.62 -13.54
N TYR A 71 -11.55 -5.50 -13.10
CA TYR A 71 -12.59 -6.04 -13.96
C TYR A 71 -13.57 -4.91 -14.32
N LYS A 72 -13.42 -4.37 -15.52
CA LYS A 72 -14.39 -3.47 -16.15
C LYS A 72 -15.11 -4.27 -17.23
N PRO A 73 -16.32 -4.79 -16.98
CA PRO A 73 -17.05 -5.50 -18.02
C PRO A 73 -17.27 -4.55 -19.20
N ARG A 74 -16.96 -5.02 -20.42
CA ARG A 74 -17.15 -4.24 -21.66
C ARG A 74 -18.61 -3.85 -21.89
N ASP A 75 -19.53 -4.64 -21.36
CA ASP A 75 -20.98 -4.39 -21.35
C ASP A 75 -21.55 -4.88 -20.00
N PRO A 76 -22.24 -4.04 -19.21
CA PRO A 76 -22.87 -4.41 -17.94
C PRO A 76 -23.85 -5.59 -18.03
N ALA A 77 -24.47 -5.83 -19.19
CA ALA A 77 -25.43 -6.92 -19.40
C ALA A 77 -24.78 -8.32 -19.40
N PHE A 78 -23.47 -8.39 -19.69
CA PHE A 78 -22.69 -9.63 -19.65
C PHE A 78 -21.91 -9.80 -18.36
N ASP A 79 -22.15 -8.97 -17.33
CA ASP A 79 -21.57 -9.18 -16.01
C ASP A 79 -22.10 -10.50 -15.41
N THR A 80 -21.26 -11.53 -15.50
CA THR A 80 -21.57 -12.89 -15.02
C THR A 80 -21.57 -12.97 -13.50
N LYS A 81 -21.09 -11.93 -12.78
CA LYS A 81 -20.98 -11.96 -11.32
C LYS A 81 -22.33 -11.97 -10.59
N TRP A 82 -23.43 -11.56 -11.24
CA TRP A 82 -24.78 -11.57 -10.67
C TRP A 82 -25.75 -12.55 -11.33
N ARG A 83 -25.29 -13.31 -12.33
CA ARG A 83 -26.16 -14.19 -13.15
C ARG A 83 -26.67 -15.41 -12.38
N THR A 84 -26.00 -15.82 -11.29
CA THR A 84 -26.34 -17.03 -10.51
C THR A 84 -27.44 -16.82 -9.46
N LEU A 85 -27.94 -15.60 -9.27
CA LEU A 85 -28.95 -15.30 -8.24
C LEU A 85 -30.41 -15.39 -8.72
N ARG A 86 -30.66 -15.75 -9.99
CA ARG A 86 -32.02 -15.74 -10.58
C ARG A 86 -32.42 -17.08 -11.21
N SER A 87 -32.17 -18.18 -10.49
CA SER A 87 -32.73 -19.49 -10.84
C SER A 87 -33.14 -20.23 -9.57
N LYS A 88 -34.33 -19.89 -9.06
CA LYS A 88 -35.26 -20.79 -8.36
C LYS A 88 -36.63 -20.13 -8.28
#